data_AF-A0A9D3UBN1-F1
#
_entry.id   AF-A0A9D3UBN1-F1
#
_cell.length_a   1.000
_cell.length_b   1.000
_cell.length_c   1.000
_cell.angle_alpha   90.00
_cell.angle_beta   90.00
_cell.angle_gamma   90.00
#
_symmetry.space_group_name_H-M   'P 1'
#
loop_
_entity.id
_entity.type
_entity.pdbx_description
1 polymer ?
#
loop_
_entity_poly.entity_id
_entity_poly.type
_entity_poly.pdbx_seq_one_letter_code
_entity_poly.pdbx_strand_id
1 'polypeptide(L)' 'MLQILPPPLRRPPGRPTKVRKKEPDEGQTTDRLSKRGVEMRCSKCKRIGHNKRSYKGEVGQNIPVKRHQLGAPTQQQAT' A
#
# COMPACT_ATOMS: atom_id res chain seq x y z
N MET A 1 31.83 11.71 -42.05
CA MET A 1 30.53 12.40 -42.05
C MET A 1 29.80 12.05 -40.77
N LEU A 2 29.64 12.99 -39.84
CA LEU A 2 28.86 12.74 -38.62
C LEU A 2 27.39 12.63 -39.00
N GLN A 3 26.75 11.51 -38.69
CA GLN A 3 25.34 11.30 -38.94
C GLN A 3 24.53 12.17 -37.96
N ILE A 4 23.76 13.11 -38.50
CA ILE A 4 22.85 13.95 -37.72
C ILE A 4 21.59 13.13 -37.50
N LEU A 5 21.43 12.57 -36.29
CA LEU A 5 20.17 11.93 -35.92
C LEU A 5 19.08 12.98 -35.70
N PRO A 6 17.84 12.72 -36.14
CA PRO A 6 16.72 13.60 -35.85
C PRO A 6 16.48 13.68 -34.34
N PRO A 7 15.97 14.82 -33.84
CA PRO A 7 15.67 14.97 -32.44
C PRO A 7 14.62 13.92 -32.00
N PRO A 8 14.76 13.35 -30.80
CA PRO A 8 13.82 12.34 -30.32
C PRO A 8 12.43 12.97 -30.13
N LEU A 9 11.42 12.33 -30.73
CA LEU A 9 10.03 12.75 -30.61
C LEU A 9 9.55 12.56 -29.17
N ARG A 10 9.03 13.63 -28.57
CA ARG A 10 8.41 13.58 -27.24
C ARG A 10 6.91 13.44 -27.39
N ARG A 11 6.29 12.61 -26.55
CA ARG A 11 4.83 12.56 -26.44
C ARG A 11 4.34 13.89 -25.84
N PRO A 12 3.25 14.47 -26.35
CA PRO A 12 2.69 15.67 -25.75
C PRO A 12 2.24 15.37 -24.31
N PRO A 13 2.25 16.36 -23.42
CA PRO A 13 1.65 16.21 -22.10
C PRO A 13 0.20 15.77 -22.25
N GLY A 14 -0.20 14.78 -21.44
CA GLY A 14 -1.58 14.29 -21.44
C GLY A 14 -2.57 15.34 -20.94
N ARG A 15 -3.86 15.03 -21.03
CA ARG A 15 -4.92 15.87 -20.46
C ARG A 15 -4.69 16.04 -18.94
N PRO A 16 -4.67 17.26 -18.40
CA PRO A 16 -4.62 17.48 -16.96
C PRO A 16 -5.74 16.73 -16.25
N THR A 17 -5.42 15.96 -15.21
CA THR A 17 -6.42 15.28 -14.41
C THR A 17 -7.20 16.28 -13.57
N LYS A 18 -8.54 16.22 -13.60
CA LYS A 18 -9.38 17.03 -12.72
C LYS A 18 -9.31 16.45 -11.30
N VAL A 19 -8.65 17.15 -10.38
CA VAL A 19 -8.69 16.80 -8.95
C VAL A 19 -10.08 17.10 -8.41
N ARG A 20 -10.63 16.20 -7.60
CA ARG A 20 -11.91 16.41 -6.91
C ARG A 20 -11.76 17.58 -5.93
N LYS A 21 -12.73 18.51 -5.92
CA LYS A 21 -12.82 19.53 -4.87
C LYS A 21 -13.23 18.84 -3.56
N LYS A 22 -12.48 19.10 -2.49
CA LYS A 22 -12.83 18.65 -1.14
C LYS A 22 -13.82 19.62 -0.52
N GLU A 23 -14.84 19.12 0.16
CA GLU A 23 -15.72 19.95 0.99
C GLU A 23 -14.93 20.53 2.19
N PRO A 24 -15.38 21.66 2.78
CA PRO A 24 -14.67 22.32 3.90
C PRO A 24 -14.50 21.43 5.14
N ASP A 25 -15.43 20.48 5.34
CA ASP A 25 -15.42 19.53 6.46
C ASP A 25 -14.61 18.26 6.17
N GLU A 26 -14.11 18.09 4.94
CA GLU A 26 -13.24 16.95 4.65
C GLU A 26 -11.89 17.12 5.34
N GLY A 27 -11.68 16.32 6.39
CA GLY A 27 -10.40 16.23 7.07
C GLY A 27 -9.24 16.10 6.09
N GLN A 28 -8.28 17.02 6.19
CA GLN A 28 -7.02 16.87 5.48
C GLN A 28 -6.31 15.67 6.12
N THR A 29 -6.19 14.56 5.38
CA THR A 29 -5.49 13.36 5.83
C THR A 29 -4.00 13.68 6.01
N THR A 30 -3.65 14.28 7.13
CA THR A 30 -2.29 14.58 7.57
C THR A 30 -1.63 13.36 8.21
N ASP A 31 -2.38 12.26 8.38
CA ASP A 31 -1.98 11.01 9.02
C ASP A 31 -1.00 10.16 8.17
N ARG A 32 -0.15 10.81 7.37
CA ARG A 32 0.98 10.16 6.72
C ARG A 32 2.20 10.39 7.59
N LEU A 33 2.30 9.64 8.69
CA LEU A 33 3.55 9.55 9.44
C LEU A 33 4.67 9.11 8.48
N SER A 34 5.65 10.00 8.31
CA SER A 34 6.80 9.73 7.46
C SER A 34 7.61 8.58 8.05
N LYS A 35 7.83 7.51 7.28
CA LYS A 35 8.73 6.41 7.66
C LYS A 35 10.21 6.76 7.43
N ARG A 36 10.52 8.02 7.11
CA ARG A 36 11.88 8.49 6.83
C ARG A 36 12.73 8.39 8.11
N GLY A 37 13.87 7.72 8.02
CA GLY A 37 14.78 7.50 9.15
C GLY A 37 14.50 6.25 9.98
N VAL A 38 13.43 5.49 9.69
CA VAL A 38 13.16 4.21 10.37
C VAL A 38 13.76 3.05 9.58
N GLU A 39 14.62 2.26 10.22
CA GLU A 39 15.10 1.00 9.68
C GLU A 39 13.98 -0.03 9.58
N MET A 40 13.54 -0.33 8.37
CA MET A 40 12.53 -1.35 8.14
C MET A 40 13.16 -2.75 8.18
N ARG A 41 12.80 -3.53 9.22
CA ARG A 41 13.24 -4.92 9.39
C ARG A 41 12.17 -5.88 8.89
N CYS A 42 12.58 -6.99 8.28
CA CYS A 42 11.68 -8.07 7.90
C CYS A 42 10.96 -8.61 9.13
N SER A 43 9.62 -8.64 9.13
CA SER A 43 8.89 -9.13 10.31
C SER A 43 9.09 -10.62 10.58
N LYS A 44 9.49 -11.41 9.57
CA LYS A 44 9.79 -12.85 9.67
C LYS A 44 11.19 -13.14 10.23
N CYS A 45 12.25 -12.56 9.66
CA CYS A 45 13.64 -12.86 10.08
C CYS A 45 14.39 -11.71 10.75
N LYS A 46 13.72 -10.56 10.97
CA LYS A 46 14.23 -9.37 11.67
C LYS A 46 15.51 -8.74 11.07
N ARG A 47 15.91 -9.15 9.85
CA ARG A 47 17.03 -8.58 9.09
C ARG A 47 16.58 -7.40 8.23
N ILE A 48 17.52 -6.52 7.92
CA ILE A 48 17.35 -5.34 7.04
C ILE A 48 17.56 -5.77 5.57
N GLY A 49 17.05 -4.99 4.62
CA GLY A 49 17.26 -5.20 3.17
C GLY A 49 16.10 -5.91 2.45
N HIS A 50 15.14 -6.47 3.19
CA HIS A 50 13.90 -6.98 2.63
C HIS A 50 12.76 -6.90 3.66
N ASN A 51 11.52 -6.98 3.17
CA ASN A 51 10.32 -7.02 4.01
C ASN A 51 9.70 -8.44 3.99
N LYS A 52 8.59 -8.64 4.72
CA LYS A 52 7.87 -9.91 4.75
C LYS A 52 7.48 -10.44 3.35
N ARG A 53 7.21 -9.54 2.40
CA ARG A 53 6.76 -9.88 1.04
C ARG A 53 7.90 -10.48 0.19
N SER A 54 9.10 -9.95 0.34
CA SER A 54 10.30 -10.45 -0.38
C SER A 54 11.09 -11.49 0.43
N TYR A 55 10.55 -11.96 1.54
CA TYR A 55 11.24 -12.96 2.38
C TYR A 55 11.27 -14.32 1.69
N LYS A 56 12.48 -14.78 1.34
CA LYS A 56 12.77 -16.12 0.79
C LYS A 56 13.23 -17.10 1.88
N GLY A 57 12.55 -17.13 3.04
CA GLY A 57 12.77 -18.23 4.00
C GLY A 57 11.93 -19.44 3.65
N GLU A 58 12.17 -20.54 4.36
CA GLU A 58 11.40 -21.78 4.23
C GLU A 58 9.91 -21.48 4.35
N VAL A 59 9.14 -21.95 3.35
CA VAL A 59 7.69 -21.82 3.36
C VAL A 59 7.15 -22.66 4.52
N GLY A 60 6.76 -21.98 5.60
CA GLY A 60 6.12 -22.63 6.74
C GLY A 60 4.94 -23.47 6.26
N GLN A 61 4.90 -24.72 6.70
CA GLN A 61 3.87 -25.70 6.39
C GLN A 61 2.47 -25.09 6.59
N ASN A 62 1.50 -25.53 5.78
CA ASN A 62 0.11 -25.08 5.84
C ASN A 62 -0.51 -25.49 7.19
N ILE A 63 -0.41 -24.63 8.20
CA ILE A 63 -1.15 -24.83 9.46
C ILE A 63 -2.58 -24.37 9.22
N PRO A 64 -3.60 -25.25 9.34
CA PRO A 64 -4.99 -24.85 9.19
C PRO A 64 -5.36 -23.88 10.32
N VAL A 65 -5.60 -22.62 9.96
CA VAL A 65 -6.00 -21.58 10.91
C VAL A 65 -7.46 -21.78 11.28
N LYS A 66 -7.76 -22.11 12.54
CA LYS A 66 -9.14 -22.15 13.05
C LYS A 66 -9.74 -20.74 12.97
N ARG A 67 -10.78 -20.58 12.16
CA ARG A 67 -11.57 -19.34 12.09
C ARG A 67 -12.32 -19.15 13.41
N HIS A 68 -12.15 -18.00 14.06
CA HIS A 68 -13.08 -17.58 15.12
C HIS A 68 -14.42 -17.23 14.47
N GLN A 69 -15.49 -17.86 14.95
CA GLN A 69 -16.85 -17.60 14.49
C GLN A 69 -17.29 -16.21 14.97
N LEU A 70 -17.76 -15.36 14.06
CA LEU A 70 -18.40 -14.10 14.41
C LEU A 70 -19.77 -14.43 15.03
N GLY A 71 -19.97 -14.07 16.30
CA GLY A 71 -21.20 -14.32 17.03
C GLY A 71 -22.40 -13.62 16.38
N ALA A 72 -23.53 -14.33 16.34
CA ALA A 72 -24.80 -13.82 15.84
C ALA A 72 -25.32 -12.64 16.69
N PRO A 73 -26.01 -11.65 16.11
CA PRO A 73 -26.63 -10.59 16.89
C PRO A 73 -27.92 -11.07 17.57
N THR A 74 -27.95 -10.99 18.90
CA THR A 74 -29.14 -11.23 19.74
C THR A 74 -30.18 -10.15 19.48
N GLN A 75 -31.38 -10.53 19.05
CA GLN A 75 -32.54 -9.63 18.97
C GLN A 75 -33.09 -9.41 20.38
N GLN A 76 -33.10 -8.16 20.83
CA GLN A 76 -33.78 -7.76 22.06
C GLN A 76 -35.26 -7.57 21.75
N GLN A 77 -36.15 -8.23 22.50
CA GLN A 77 -37.59 -7.99 22.43
C GLN A 77 -37.91 -6.76 23.28
N ALA A 78 -38.63 -5.81 22.70
CA ALA A 78 -39.24 -4.70 23.42
C ALA A 78 -40.50 -5.19 24.15
N THR A 79 -40.60 -4.82 25.42
CA THR A 79 -41.82 -4.89 26.25
C THR A 79 -42.82 -3.84 25.85
#